data_AF-A0A345ZRJ9-F1
#
_entry.id   AF-A0A345ZRJ9-F1
#
_cell.length_a   1.000
_cell.length_b   1.000
_cell.length_c   1.000
_cell.angle_alpha   90.00
_cell.angle_beta   90.00
_cell.angle_gamma   90.00
#
_symmetry.space_group_name_H-M   'P 1'
#
loop_
_entity.id
_entity.type
_entity.pdbx_description
1 polymer ?
#
loop_
_entity_poly.entity_id
_entity_poly.type
_entity_poly.pdbx_seq_one_letter_code
_entity_poly.pdbx_strand_id
1 'polypeptide(L)'
;MNESQPTRLAMADVHSGQHLEPDALKLGVGAVLVLCAAFAWQSIVAWADDQERRFHRRQLRDAYRRRHDWKKADLPHLRALGVNSAAEKRMQRLSGRGRPVVKQPRALHEEILGKLGTISPLVSGDASPGERLKAVKQWPWWPHHVEALYRGEYARAKAQGLRGPSTEAEVYVAEALGISAAQVHAICGEIRRMRREDPESANFPPMRMAEYQSWMHSPGGFIASALNSDAAEAGLPSPGP
;
A
#
# COMPACT_ATOMS: atom_id res chain seq x y z
N MET A 1 -19.56 80.25 55.59
CA MET A 1 -20.80 79.53 55.22
C MET A 1 -21.01 79.76 53.75
N ASN A 2 -20.75 78.74 52.93
CA ASN A 2 -21.16 78.69 51.53
C ASN A 2 -21.37 77.22 51.20
N GLU A 3 -22.63 76.86 51.00
CA GLU A 3 -23.10 75.50 50.78
C GLU A 3 -22.63 75.00 49.40
N SER A 4 -21.90 73.89 49.39
CA SER A 4 -21.51 73.20 48.16
C SER A 4 -22.60 72.20 47.79
N GLN A 5 -23.32 72.45 46.69
CA GLN A 5 -24.24 71.49 46.10
C GLN A 5 -23.46 70.34 45.42
N PRO A 6 -23.91 69.07 45.54
CA PRO A 6 -23.33 67.97 44.81
C PRO A 6 -23.92 67.87 43.39
N THR A 7 -23.06 68.05 42.38
CA THR A 7 -23.36 67.79 40.97
C THR A 7 -23.64 66.30 40.77
N ARG A 8 -24.90 65.96 40.47
CA ARG A 8 -25.30 64.62 40.00
C ARG A 8 -24.70 64.40 38.60
N LEU A 9 -23.65 63.58 38.52
CA LEU A 9 -23.18 62.99 37.26
C LEU A 9 -24.17 61.90 36.85
N ALA A 10 -24.88 62.18 35.75
CA ALA A 10 -25.74 61.21 35.08
C ALA A 10 -24.88 60.04 34.55
N MET A 11 -25.13 58.83 35.06
CA MET A 11 -24.68 57.60 34.42
C MET A 11 -25.44 57.46 33.11
N ALA A 12 -24.76 57.72 32.00
CA ALA A 12 -25.22 57.27 30.69
C ALA A 12 -24.89 55.78 30.59
N ASP A 13 -25.93 54.94 30.76
CA ASP A 13 -25.89 53.54 30.36
C ASP A 13 -25.65 53.47 28.84
N VAL A 14 -24.39 53.32 28.45
CA VAL A 14 -24.01 52.97 27.08
C VAL A 14 -24.22 51.47 26.92
N HIS A 15 -25.48 51.08 26.75
CA HIS A 15 -25.85 49.80 26.15
C HIS A 15 -25.60 49.85 24.63
N SER A 16 -24.32 49.86 24.25
CA SER A 16 -23.91 49.53 22.88
C SER A 16 -23.82 48.01 22.74
N GLY A 17 -24.98 47.34 22.83
CA GLY A 17 -25.15 45.98 22.35
C GLY A 17 -25.07 46.02 20.83
N GLN A 18 -23.85 45.96 20.27
CA GLN A 18 -23.66 45.73 18.85
C GLN A 18 -24.24 44.35 18.52
N HIS A 19 -25.49 44.32 18.06
CA HIS A 19 -26.05 43.20 17.32
C HIS A 19 -25.19 43.01 16.08
N LEU A 20 -24.20 42.12 16.16
CA LEU A 20 -23.50 41.61 15.00
C LEU A 20 -24.55 40.92 14.11
N GLU A 21 -24.88 41.57 13.00
CA GLU A 21 -25.77 41.06 11.96
C GLU A 21 -25.38 39.61 11.61
N PRO A 22 -26.31 38.64 11.73
CA PRO A 22 -26.02 37.21 11.56
C PRO A 22 -25.46 36.88 10.18
N ASP A 23 -25.65 37.75 9.19
CA ASP A 23 -25.15 37.56 7.83
C ASP A 23 -23.68 37.95 7.67
N ALA A 24 -23.16 38.89 8.48
CA ALA A 24 -21.72 39.18 8.54
C ALA A 24 -20.93 38.01 9.14
N LEU A 25 -21.53 37.30 10.11
CA LEU A 25 -20.94 36.12 10.74
C LEU A 25 -20.91 34.92 9.79
N LYS A 26 -21.96 34.72 8.97
CA LYS A 26 -21.99 33.69 7.91
C LYS A 26 -20.97 33.95 6.80
N LEU A 27 -20.81 35.20 6.38
CA LEU A 27 -19.79 35.59 5.38
C LEU A 27 -18.37 35.39 5.92
N GLY A 28 -18.12 35.71 7.19
CA GLY A 28 -16.84 35.46 7.85
C GLY A 28 -16.50 33.97 7.95
N VAL A 29 -17.47 33.14 8.36
CA VAL A 29 -17.29 31.67 8.44
C VAL A 29 -17.09 31.07 7.05
N GLY A 30 -17.85 31.52 6.04
CA GLY A 30 -17.69 31.07 4.66
C GLY A 30 -16.30 31.39 4.09
N ALA A 31 -15.80 32.60 4.32
CA ALA A 31 -14.46 32.99 3.89
C ALA A 31 -13.36 32.17 4.59
N VAL A 32 -13.50 31.91 5.89
CA VAL A 32 -12.57 31.06 6.65
C VAL A 32 -12.56 29.63 6.10
N LEU A 33 -13.73 29.05 5.83
CA LEU A 33 -13.81 27.69 5.27
C LEU A 33 -13.16 27.58 3.89
N VAL A 34 -13.36 28.59 3.02
CA VAL A 34 -12.71 28.64 1.70
C VAL A 34 -11.19 28.75 1.83
N LEU A 35 -10.70 29.60 2.76
CA LEU A 35 -9.27 29.74 3.02
C LEU A 35 -8.66 28.43 3.59
N CYS A 36 -9.35 27.77 4.52
CA CYS A 36 -8.95 26.46 5.04
C CYS A 36 -8.89 25.40 3.94
N ALA A 37 -9.89 25.36 3.06
CA ALA A 37 -9.92 24.44 1.92
C ALA A 37 -8.78 24.72 0.93
N ALA A 38 -8.51 25.99 0.61
CA ALA A 38 -7.41 26.38 -0.26
C ALA A 38 -6.03 26.01 0.34
N PHE A 39 -5.85 26.25 1.65
CA PHE A 39 -4.61 25.90 2.35
C PHE A 39 -4.41 24.37 2.43
N ALA A 40 -5.48 23.62 2.70
CA ALA A 40 -5.44 22.16 2.69
C ALA A 40 -5.07 21.63 1.29
N TRP A 41 -5.67 22.19 0.23
CA TRP A 41 -5.34 21.84 -1.15
C TRP A 41 -3.86 22.09 -1.48
N GLN A 42 -3.35 23.29 -1.17
CA GLN A 42 -1.93 23.61 -1.38
C GLN A 42 -1.00 22.67 -0.61
N SER A 43 -1.37 22.31 0.63
CA SER A 43 -0.60 21.37 1.43
C SER A 43 -0.57 19.97 0.81
N ILE A 44 -1.70 19.50 0.25
CA ILE A 44 -1.78 18.22 -0.45
C ILE A 44 -0.92 18.23 -1.72
N VAL A 45 -1.00 19.29 -2.52
CA VAL A 45 -0.18 19.44 -3.74
C VAL A 45 1.30 19.45 -3.39
N ALA A 46 1.72 20.26 -2.41
CA ALA A 46 3.11 20.33 -1.98
C ALA A 46 3.63 18.99 -1.45
N TRP A 47 2.79 18.25 -0.72
CA TRP A 47 3.10 16.89 -0.27
C TRP A 47 3.25 15.91 -1.44
N ALA A 48 2.33 15.94 -2.42
CA ALA A 48 2.38 15.09 -3.60
C ALA A 48 3.63 15.34 -4.44
N ASP A 49 3.98 16.61 -4.66
CA ASP A 49 5.22 17.01 -5.34
C ASP A 49 6.45 16.51 -4.59
N ASP A 50 6.44 16.54 -3.25
CA ASP A 50 7.53 16.00 -2.46
C ASP A 50 7.67 14.48 -2.62
N GLN A 51 6.56 13.74 -2.67
CA GLN A 51 6.58 12.30 -2.94
C GLN A 51 7.13 11.98 -4.34
N GLU A 52 6.71 12.73 -5.37
CA GLU A 52 7.22 12.60 -6.73
C GLU A 52 8.74 12.84 -6.78
N ARG A 53 9.21 13.91 -6.13
CA ARG A 53 10.66 14.21 -6.01
C ARG A 53 11.42 13.10 -5.31
N ARG A 54 10.91 12.56 -4.20
CA ARG A 54 11.53 11.43 -3.49
C ARG A 54 11.58 10.19 -4.37
N PHE A 55 10.51 9.90 -5.10
CA PHE A 55 10.43 8.76 -6.01
C PHE A 55 11.44 8.89 -7.16
N HIS A 56 11.48 10.05 -7.80
CA HIS A 56 12.46 10.37 -8.84
C HIS A 56 13.91 10.22 -8.34
N ARG A 57 14.23 10.74 -7.13
CA ARG A 57 15.55 10.54 -6.50
C ARG A 57 15.90 9.07 -6.29
N ARG A 58 14.92 8.22 -5.95
CA ARG A 58 15.14 6.76 -5.82
C ARG A 58 15.47 6.15 -7.19
N GLN A 59 14.74 6.50 -8.25
CA GLN A 59 15.03 6.02 -9.61
C GLN A 59 16.46 6.41 -10.04
N LEU A 60 16.86 7.67 -9.81
CA LEU A 60 18.23 8.12 -10.06
C LEU A 60 19.26 7.32 -9.26
N ARG A 61 19.04 7.11 -7.96
CA ARG A 61 19.94 6.34 -7.10
C ARG A 61 20.10 4.91 -7.62
N ASP A 62 19.02 4.25 -8.00
CA ASP A 62 19.07 2.88 -8.52
C ASP A 62 19.76 2.79 -9.88
N ALA A 63 19.56 3.79 -10.75
CA ALA A 63 20.33 3.91 -12.00
C ALA A 63 21.83 4.05 -11.71
N TYR A 64 22.22 4.94 -10.80
CA TYR A 64 23.63 5.16 -10.43
C TYR A 64 24.29 3.95 -9.76
N ARG A 65 23.55 3.17 -8.97
CA ARG A 65 24.06 1.91 -8.38
C ARG A 65 24.54 0.94 -9.45
N ARG A 66 23.89 0.93 -10.61
CA ARG A 66 24.21 0.07 -11.76
C ARG A 66 25.06 0.75 -12.83
N ARG A 67 25.73 1.86 -12.50
CA ARG A 67 26.51 2.69 -13.45
C ARG A 67 27.62 1.97 -14.21
N HIS A 68 28.11 0.87 -13.66
CA HIS A 68 29.17 0.06 -14.27
C HIS A 68 28.63 -0.84 -15.39
N ASP A 69 27.33 -1.16 -15.33
CA ASP A 69 26.65 -2.04 -16.28
C ASP A 69 25.86 -1.29 -17.36
N TRP A 70 25.92 0.05 -17.35
CA TRP A 70 25.24 0.88 -18.33
C TRP A 70 25.72 0.57 -19.76
N LYS A 71 24.78 0.54 -20.69
CA LYS A 71 24.99 0.24 -22.11
C LYS A 71 24.46 1.37 -22.98
N LYS A 72 24.78 1.34 -24.28
CA LYS A 72 24.27 2.32 -25.24
C LYS A 72 22.73 2.33 -25.33
N ALA A 73 22.09 1.18 -25.07
CA ALA A 73 20.63 1.07 -25.01
C ALA A 73 19.99 1.81 -23.82
N ASP A 74 20.75 2.15 -22.78
CA ASP A 74 20.25 2.88 -21.61
C ASP A 74 20.21 4.40 -21.83
N LEU A 75 20.87 4.91 -22.88
CA LEU A 75 20.96 6.34 -23.18
C LEU A 75 19.61 7.08 -23.16
N PRO A 76 18.53 6.60 -23.85
CA PRO A 76 17.24 7.28 -23.80
C PRO A 76 16.67 7.33 -22.38
N HIS A 77 16.79 6.25 -21.60
CA HIS A 77 16.25 6.19 -20.24
C HIS A 77 17.03 7.09 -19.28
N LEU A 78 18.36 7.10 -19.38
CA LEU A 78 19.23 7.96 -18.57
C LEU A 78 19.02 9.45 -18.87
N ARG A 79 18.81 9.82 -20.14
CA ARG A 79 18.45 11.20 -20.51
C ARG A 79 17.10 11.61 -19.93
N ALA A 80 16.10 10.74 -20.06
CA ALA A 80 14.78 10.99 -19.49
C ALA A 80 14.79 11.06 -17.94
N LEU A 81 15.73 10.36 -17.26
CA LEU A 81 15.93 10.48 -15.81
C LEU A 81 16.54 11.81 -15.37
N GLY A 82 17.12 12.62 -16.28
CA GLY A 82 17.82 13.85 -15.88
C GLY A 82 19.08 13.57 -15.05
N VAL A 83 19.93 12.64 -15.49
CA VAL A 83 21.23 12.40 -14.85
C VAL A 83 22.13 13.65 -14.90
N ASN A 84 23.09 13.75 -13.98
CA ASN A 84 23.94 14.93 -13.88
C ASN A 84 24.97 15.02 -15.02
N SER A 85 25.58 16.18 -15.19
CA SER A 85 26.56 16.45 -16.26
C SER A 85 27.77 15.52 -16.24
N ALA A 86 28.20 15.04 -15.07
CA ALA A 86 29.28 14.06 -14.95
C ALA A 86 28.87 12.69 -15.53
N ALA A 87 27.64 12.27 -15.28
CA ALA A 87 27.06 11.05 -15.84
C ALA A 87 26.87 11.17 -17.35
N GLU A 88 26.42 12.33 -17.85
CA GLU A 88 26.28 12.59 -19.28
C GLU A 88 27.61 12.46 -20.04
N LYS A 89 28.72 12.96 -19.47
CA LYS A 89 30.06 12.77 -20.06
C LYS A 89 30.45 11.30 -20.13
N ARG A 90 30.09 10.50 -19.10
CA ARG A 90 30.32 9.05 -19.11
C ARG A 90 29.46 8.35 -20.16
N MET A 91 28.22 8.79 -20.34
CA MET A 91 27.28 8.23 -21.32
C MET A 91 27.84 8.24 -22.75
N GLN A 92 28.66 9.24 -23.10
CA GLN A 92 29.34 9.32 -24.39
C GLN A 92 30.33 8.17 -24.65
N ARG A 93 30.86 7.56 -23.58
CA ARG A 93 31.83 6.46 -23.63
C ARG A 93 31.20 5.09 -23.48
N LEU A 94 29.88 5.00 -23.36
CA LEU A 94 29.19 3.72 -23.23
C LEU A 94 29.31 2.93 -24.54
N SER A 95 29.79 1.70 -24.41
CA SER A 95 29.88 0.73 -25.48
C SER A 95 28.91 -0.43 -25.23
N GLY A 96 28.71 -1.29 -26.23
CA GLY A 96 27.86 -2.48 -26.10
C GLY A 96 26.41 -2.27 -26.55
N ARG A 97 25.92 -3.26 -27.30
CA ARG A 97 24.51 -3.46 -27.66
C ARG A 97 23.92 -4.51 -26.73
N GLY A 98 22.63 -4.40 -26.40
CA GLY A 98 21.94 -5.40 -25.58
C GLY A 98 20.76 -4.84 -24.81
N ARG A 99 20.17 -5.68 -23.96
CA ARG A 99 19.03 -5.30 -23.11
C ARG A 99 19.44 -4.16 -22.17
N PRO A 100 18.64 -3.08 -22.07
CA PRO A 100 18.90 -1.98 -21.15
C PRO A 100 18.85 -2.49 -19.70
N VAL A 101 19.76 -1.98 -18.89
CA VAL A 101 19.85 -2.26 -17.44
C VAL A 101 19.05 -1.23 -16.65
N VAL A 102 18.96 0.00 -17.16
CA VAL A 102 18.23 1.11 -16.57
C VAL A 102 16.78 1.03 -17.06
N LYS A 103 15.84 1.04 -16.13
CA LYS A 103 14.41 1.05 -16.45
C LYS A 103 14.00 2.41 -17.03
N GLN A 104 12.98 2.40 -17.88
CA GLN A 104 12.36 3.64 -18.35
C GLN A 104 11.81 4.43 -17.14
N PRO A 105 12.03 5.75 -17.08
CA PRO A 105 11.45 6.59 -16.04
C PRO A 105 9.93 6.53 -16.08
N ARG A 106 9.33 6.52 -14.90
CA ARG A 106 7.88 6.59 -14.74
C ARG A 106 7.55 7.62 -13.68
N ALA A 107 6.41 8.28 -13.82
CA ALA A 107 5.89 9.12 -12.76
C ALA A 107 5.43 8.26 -11.57
N LEU A 108 5.40 8.81 -10.36
CA LEU A 108 4.97 8.06 -9.17
C LEU A 108 3.55 7.53 -9.33
N HIS A 109 2.63 8.34 -9.86
CA HIS A 109 1.25 7.93 -10.09
C HIS A 109 1.15 6.77 -11.07
N GLU A 110 1.96 6.72 -12.14
CA GLU A 110 1.99 5.60 -13.09
C GLU A 110 2.49 4.31 -12.43
N GLU A 111 3.52 4.41 -11.57
CA GLU A 111 4.02 3.27 -10.80
C GLU A 111 2.97 2.77 -9.80
N ILE A 112 2.27 3.68 -9.11
CA ILE A 112 1.18 3.36 -8.19
C ILE A 112 0.04 2.69 -8.95
N LEU A 113 -0.44 3.30 -10.04
CA LEU A 113 -1.50 2.75 -10.87
C LEU A 113 -1.11 1.40 -11.46
N GLY A 114 0.15 1.23 -11.87
CA GLY A 114 0.68 -0.06 -12.30
C GLY A 114 0.59 -1.13 -11.21
N LYS A 115 1.00 -0.80 -9.98
CA LYS A 115 0.93 -1.72 -8.83
C LYS A 115 -0.51 -2.00 -8.40
N LEU A 116 -1.37 -0.98 -8.38
CA LEU A 116 -2.79 -1.14 -8.10
C LEU A 116 -3.47 -1.98 -9.18
N GLY A 117 -3.10 -1.80 -10.45
CA GLY A 117 -3.55 -2.63 -11.56
C GLY A 117 -3.18 -4.10 -11.41
N THR A 118 -1.99 -4.40 -10.85
CA THR A 118 -1.61 -5.77 -10.50
C THR A 118 -2.50 -6.38 -9.41
N ILE A 119 -3.01 -5.57 -8.48
CA ILE A 119 -3.85 -6.00 -7.36
C ILE A 119 -5.33 -6.00 -7.72
N SER A 120 -5.74 -5.21 -8.72
CA SER A 120 -7.13 -5.05 -9.16
C SER A 120 -7.86 -6.38 -9.36
N PRO A 121 -7.27 -7.42 -9.99
CA PRO A 121 -7.95 -8.71 -10.14
C PRO A 121 -8.34 -9.38 -8.82
N LEU A 122 -7.65 -9.08 -7.71
CA LEU A 122 -7.96 -9.65 -6.38
C LEU A 122 -9.27 -9.12 -5.80
N VAL A 123 -9.66 -7.90 -6.19
CA VAL A 123 -10.84 -7.20 -5.67
C VAL A 123 -11.96 -7.08 -6.70
N SER A 124 -11.65 -7.22 -7.98
CA SER A 124 -12.64 -7.15 -9.07
C SER A 124 -13.55 -8.37 -9.04
N GLY A 125 -14.87 -8.18 -9.22
CA GLY A 125 -15.82 -9.30 -9.19
C GLY A 125 -15.87 -10.14 -10.48
N ASP A 126 -15.44 -9.55 -11.58
CA ASP A 126 -15.38 -10.13 -12.92
C ASP A 126 -14.07 -10.88 -13.23
N ALA A 127 -13.03 -10.71 -12.40
CA ALA A 127 -11.76 -11.38 -12.59
C ALA A 127 -11.89 -12.90 -12.43
N SER A 128 -11.37 -13.64 -13.40
CA SER A 128 -11.32 -15.10 -13.38
C SER A 128 -10.38 -15.63 -12.28
N PRO A 129 -10.56 -16.88 -11.81
CA PRO A 129 -9.64 -17.50 -10.85
C PRO A 129 -8.17 -17.50 -11.31
N GLY A 130 -7.93 -17.67 -12.61
CA GLY A 130 -6.58 -17.63 -13.18
C GLY A 130 -5.93 -16.25 -13.11
N GLU A 131 -6.69 -15.19 -13.38
CA GLU A 131 -6.22 -13.80 -13.27
C GLU A 131 -5.94 -13.41 -11.82
N ARG A 132 -6.82 -13.82 -10.91
CA ARG A 132 -6.59 -13.69 -9.46
C ARG A 132 -5.29 -14.39 -9.07
N LEU A 133 -5.08 -15.64 -9.49
CA LEU A 133 -3.90 -16.42 -9.08
C LEU A 133 -2.63 -15.76 -9.57
N LYS A 134 -2.64 -15.25 -10.81
CA LYS A 134 -1.53 -14.49 -11.39
C LYS A 134 -1.25 -13.20 -10.59
N ALA A 135 -2.27 -12.50 -10.12
CA ALA A 135 -2.13 -11.33 -9.26
C ALA A 135 -1.57 -11.68 -7.88
N VAL A 136 -2.08 -12.73 -7.23
CA VAL A 136 -1.61 -13.20 -5.91
C VAL A 136 -0.13 -13.56 -5.95
N LYS A 137 0.33 -14.27 -7.00
CA LYS A 137 1.73 -14.66 -7.17
C LYS A 137 2.70 -13.47 -7.26
N GLN A 138 2.23 -12.28 -7.65
CA GLN A 138 3.05 -11.07 -7.71
C GLN A 138 3.08 -10.30 -6.38
N TRP A 139 2.29 -10.72 -5.40
CA TRP A 139 2.16 -10.03 -4.14
C TRP A 139 3.35 -10.37 -3.22
N PRO A 140 3.93 -9.40 -2.47
CA PRO A 140 5.07 -9.67 -1.58
C PRO A 140 4.79 -10.73 -0.52
N TRP A 141 3.52 -10.91 -0.14
CA TRP A 141 3.07 -11.88 0.86
C TRP A 141 2.81 -13.27 0.28
N TRP A 142 3.10 -13.50 -1.00
CA TRP A 142 2.92 -14.80 -1.66
C TRP A 142 3.60 -15.96 -0.91
N PRO A 143 4.88 -15.86 -0.49
CA PRO A 143 5.54 -16.93 0.26
C PRO A 143 4.80 -17.30 1.56
N HIS A 144 4.28 -16.30 2.27
CA HIS A 144 3.52 -16.48 3.50
C HIS A 144 2.17 -17.17 3.24
N HIS A 145 1.49 -16.83 2.14
CA HIS A 145 0.26 -17.50 1.73
C HIS A 145 0.50 -18.98 1.41
N VAL A 146 1.57 -19.31 0.68
CA VAL A 146 1.94 -20.71 0.39
C VAL A 146 2.20 -21.47 1.69
N GLU A 147 2.91 -20.87 2.64
CA GLU A 147 3.22 -21.50 3.93
C GLU A 147 1.97 -21.70 4.81
N ALA A 148 1.06 -20.73 4.84
CA ALA A 148 -0.23 -20.83 5.53
C ALA A 148 -1.08 -21.98 4.97
N LEU A 149 -1.16 -22.09 3.64
CA LEU A 149 -1.88 -23.19 2.96
C LEU A 149 -1.27 -24.55 3.26
N TYR A 150 0.06 -24.65 3.16
CA TYR A 150 0.79 -25.86 3.51
C TYR A 150 0.49 -26.30 4.96
N ARG A 151 0.51 -25.36 5.93
CA ARG A 151 0.21 -25.69 7.33
C ARG A 151 -1.23 -26.16 7.54
N GLY A 152 -2.20 -25.55 6.87
CA GLY A 152 -3.60 -25.97 6.97
C GLY A 152 -3.82 -27.36 6.39
N GLU A 153 -3.26 -27.63 5.21
CA GLU A 153 -3.37 -28.94 4.55
C GLU A 153 -2.56 -30.03 5.26
N TYR A 154 -1.40 -29.69 5.83
CA TYR A 154 -0.63 -30.60 6.68
C TYR A 154 -1.42 -31.00 7.93
N ALA A 155 -2.07 -30.03 8.59
CA ALA A 155 -2.91 -30.32 9.75
C ALA A 155 -4.09 -31.22 9.38
N ARG A 156 -4.73 -30.99 8.22
CA ARG A 156 -5.79 -31.85 7.69
C ARG A 156 -5.28 -33.28 7.42
N ALA A 157 -4.19 -33.43 6.68
CA ALA A 157 -3.60 -34.72 6.33
C ALA A 157 -3.19 -35.52 7.57
N LYS A 158 -2.62 -34.83 8.58
CA LYS A 158 -2.27 -35.41 9.87
C LYS A 158 -3.50 -35.88 10.65
N ALA A 159 -4.57 -35.07 10.69
CA ALA A 159 -5.83 -35.44 11.34
C ALA A 159 -6.52 -36.64 10.68
N GLN A 160 -6.34 -36.80 9.36
CA GLN A 160 -6.85 -37.94 8.60
C GLN A 160 -5.96 -39.20 8.70
N GLY A 161 -4.81 -39.12 9.37
CA GLY A 161 -3.90 -40.26 9.53
C GLY A 161 -3.20 -40.69 8.24
N LEU A 162 -3.05 -39.79 7.26
CA LEU A 162 -2.38 -40.12 6.00
C LEU A 162 -0.90 -40.44 6.23
N ARG A 163 -0.37 -41.41 5.47
CA ARG A 163 1.05 -41.75 5.49
C ARG A 163 1.83 -40.70 4.69
N GLY A 164 2.63 -39.89 5.37
CA GLY A 164 3.40 -38.81 4.74
C GLY A 164 2.61 -37.49 4.59
N PRO A 165 2.06 -36.93 5.70
CA PRO A 165 1.20 -35.74 5.64
C PRO A 165 1.90 -34.50 5.06
N SER A 166 3.24 -34.44 5.15
CA SER A 166 4.05 -33.38 4.54
C SER A 166 3.97 -33.44 3.02
N THR A 167 4.23 -34.61 2.44
CA THR A 167 4.25 -34.81 0.98
C THR A 167 2.87 -34.59 0.38
N GLU A 168 1.83 -35.13 1.02
CA GLU A 168 0.45 -34.93 0.60
C GLU A 168 0.06 -33.45 0.59
N ALA A 169 0.41 -32.70 1.64
CA ALA A 169 0.14 -31.27 1.71
C ALA A 169 0.90 -30.49 0.63
N GLU A 170 2.18 -30.81 0.40
CA GLU A 170 2.99 -30.16 -0.64
C GLU A 170 2.43 -30.40 -2.05
N VAL A 171 2.04 -31.63 -2.38
CA VAL A 171 1.45 -31.99 -3.67
C VAL A 171 0.12 -31.27 -3.88
N TYR A 172 -0.78 -31.33 -2.89
CA TYR A 172 -2.09 -30.73 -3.00
C TYR A 172 -2.04 -29.20 -3.13
N VAL A 173 -1.16 -28.55 -2.36
CA VAL A 173 -0.91 -27.10 -2.49
C VAL A 173 -0.27 -26.75 -3.83
N ALA A 174 0.69 -27.56 -4.29
CA ALA A 174 1.35 -27.34 -5.58
C ALA A 174 0.37 -27.39 -6.75
N GLU A 175 -0.52 -28.38 -6.77
CA GLU A 175 -1.56 -28.53 -7.79
C GLU A 175 -2.51 -27.33 -7.82
N ALA A 176 -3.04 -26.93 -6.66
CA ALA A 176 -3.97 -25.82 -6.56
C ALA A 176 -3.36 -24.47 -6.98
N LEU A 177 -2.06 -24.27 -6.68
CA LEU A 177 -1.36 -23.03 -6.98
C LEU A 177 -0.66 -23.04 -8.34
N GLY A 178 -0.65 -24.17 -9.08
CA GLY A 178 0.06 -24.32 -10.34
C GLY A 178 1.56 -24.01 -10.19
N ILE A 179 2.20 -24.62 -9.19
CA ILE A 179 3.64 -24.61 -8.93
C ILE A 179 4.11 -26.05 -8.65
N SER A 180 5.40 -26.31 -8.50
CA SER A 180 5.88 -27.65 -8.13
C SER A 180 5.90 -27.87 -6.61
N ALA A 181 5.76 -29.13 -6.17
CA ALA A 181 5.91 -29.49 -4.75
C ALA A 181 7.29 -29.07 -4.20
N ALA A 182 8.34 -29.20 -5.00
CA ALA A 182 9.68 -28.71 -4.65
C ALA A 182 9.72 -27.19 -4.42
N GLN A 183 8.95 -26.41 -5.20
CA GLN A 183 8.82 -24.96 -4.97
C GLN A 183 8.08 -24.67 -3.66
N VAL A 184 7.00 -25.40 -3.35
CA VAL A 184 6.29 -25.29 -2.06
C VAL A 184 7.26 -25.57 -0.90
N HIS A 185 8.02 -26.66 -0.99
CA HIS A 185 9.01 -27.03 0.02
C HIS A 185 10.06 -25.94 0.23
N ALA A 186 10.64 -25.41 -0.86
CA ALA A 186 11.64 -24.36 -0.82
C ALA A 186 11.10 -23.07 -0.17
N ILE A 187 9.92 -22.62 -0.58
CA ILE A 187 9.23 -21.44 -0.01
C ILE A 187 8.98 -21.64 1.49
N CYS A 188 8.44 -22.79 1.88
CA CYS A 188 8.19 -23.09 3.29
C CYS A 188 9.50 -23.20 4.10
N GLY A 189 10.60 -23.66 3.48
CA GLY A 189 11.93 -23.67 4.08
C GLY A 189 12.44 -22.26 4.37
N GLU A 190 12.30 -21.35 3.41
CA GLU A 190 12.68 -19.94 3.56
C GLU A 190 11.89 -19.23 4.66
N ILE A 191 10.57 -19.39 4.69
CA ILE A 191 9.70 -18.78 5.71
C ILE A 191 10.00 -19.34 7.11
N ARG A 192 10.26 -20.65 7.21
CA ARG A 192 10.70 -21.25 8.49
C ARG A 192 12.04 -20.70 8.97
N ARG A 193 12.97 -20.39 8.05
CA ARG A 193 14.23 -19.72 8.41
C ARG A 193 13.96 -18.30 8.90
N MET A 194 13.17 -17.52 8.18
CA MET A 194 12.77 -16.17 8.58
C MET A 194 12.12 -16.17 9.97
N ARG A 195 11.20 -17.09 10.28
CA ARG A 195 10.57 -17.18 11.60
C ARG A 195 11.56 -17.45 12.74
N ARG A 196 12.68 -18.14 12.46
CA ARG A 196 13.73 -18.34 13.47
C ARG A 196 14.52 -17.06 13.73
N GLU A 197 14.67 -16.22 12.71
CA GLU A 197 15.38 -14.93 12.79
C GLU A 197 14.48 -13.84 13.39
N ASP A 198 13.20 -13.84 13.04
CA ASP A 198 12.17 -12.91 13.53
C ASP A 198 10.82 -13.65 13.64
N PRO A 199 10.44 -14.10 14.85
CA PRO A 199 9.20 -14.85 15.08
C PRO A 199 7.92 -14.08 14.76
N GLU A 200 7.91 -12.75 14.89
CA GLU A 200 6.71 -11.94 14.67
C GLU A 200 6.44 -11.74 13.17
N SER A 201 7.49 -11.64 12.36
CA SER A 201 7.39 -11.40 10.91
C SER A 201 6.69 -12.51 10.09
N ALA A 202 6.51 -13.70 10.66
CA ALA A 202 6.11 -14.88 9.91
C ALA A 202 4.97 -15.67 10.55
N ASN A 203 4.24 -15.12 11.53
CA ASN A 203 3.12 -15.81 12.19
C ASN A 203 1.80 -15.61 11.45
N PHE A 204 1.67 -16.24 10.29
CA PHE A 204 0.39 -16.34 9.59
C PHE A 204 -0.43 -17.52 10.13
N PRO A 205 -1.76 -17.37 10.32
CA PRO A 205 -2.61 -18.48 10.70
C PRO A 205 -2.64 -19.53 9.57
N PRO A 206 -2.72 -20.83 9.92
CA PRO A 206 -2.90 -21.86 8.90
C PRO A 206 -4.22 -21.65 8.16
N MET A 207 -4.20 -21.82 6.84
CA MET A 207 -5.36 -21.63 5.96
C MET A 207 -5.67 -22.94 5.24
N ARG A 208 -6.94 -23.33 5.14
CA ARG A 208 -7.34 -24.52 4.39
C ARG A 208 -7.46 -24.21 2.90
N MET A 209 -7.20 -25.20 2.06
CA MET A 209 -7.36 -25.04 0.61
C MET A 209 -8.81 -24.74 0.21
N ALA A 210 -9.79 -25.28 0.94
CA ALA A 210 -11.20 -24.97 0.70
C ALA A 210 -11.51 -23.48 0.91
N GLU A 211 -10.92 -22.85 1.93
CA GLU A 211 -11.05 -21.41 2.20
C GLU A 211 -10.42 -20.60 1.06
N TYR A 212 -9.22 -21.01 0.62
CA TYR A 212 -8.53 -20.41 -0.51
C TYR A 212 -9.29 -20.55 -1.83
N GLN A 213 -9.85 -21.72 -2.13
CA GLN A 213 -10.64 -21.92 -3.34
C GLN A 213 -11.91 -21.07 -3.31
N SER A 214 -12.61 -21.01 -2.18
CA SER A 214 -13.74 -20.10 -1.99
C SER A 214 -13.34 -18.64 -2.25
N TRP A 215 -12.19 -18.22 -1.72
CA TRP A 215 -11.62 -16.89 -1.96
C TRP A 215 -11.36 -16.61 -3.44
N MET A 216 -10.79 -17.57 -4.17
CA MET A 216 -10.45 -17.46 -5.58
C MET A 216 -11.66 -17.39 -6.52
N HIS A 217 -12.83 -17.86 -6.06
CA HIS A 217 -14.08 -17.85 -6.83
C HIS A 217 -15.06 -16.75 -6.37
N SER A 218 -14.74 -15.99 -5.32
CA SER A 218 -15.64 -14.98 -4.76
C SER A 218 -15.14 -13.54 -5.02
N PRO A 219 -15.96 -12.67 -5.65
CA PRO A 219 -15.75 -11.22 -5.69
C PRO A 219 -15.53 -10.65 -4.28
N GLY A 220 -14.43 -9.93 -4.04
CA GLY A 220 -14.21 -9.24 -2.76
C GLY A 220 -13.97 -10.12 -1.54
N GLY A 221 -13.86 -11.45 -1.68
CA GLY A 221 -13.52 -12.35 -0.56
C GLY A 221 -12.21 -11.97 0.15
N PHE A 222 -11.31 -11.28 -0.57
CA PHE A 222 -10.07 -10.71 -0.02
C PHE A 222 -10.33 -9.67 1.08
N ILE A 223 -11.27 -8.74 0.83
CA ILE A 223 -11.60 -7.66 1.77
C ILE A 223 -12.43 -8.23 2.93
N ALA A 224 -13.41 -9.10 2.64
CA ALA A 224 -14.25 -9.70 3.68
C ALA A 224 -13.45 -10.62 4.63
N SER A 225 -12.50 -11.42 4.13
CA SER A 225 -11.67 -12.28 4.98
C SER A 225 -10.65 -11.49 5.80
N ALA A 226 -10.03 -10.45 5.23
CA ALA A 226 -9.09 -9.60 5.96
C ALA A 226 -9.80 -8.81 7.08
N LEU A 227 -10.98 -8.26 6.81
CA LEU A 227 -11.77 -7.53 7.82
C LEU A 227 -12.37 -8.45 8.90
N ASN A 228 -12.75 -9.69 8.55
CA ASN A 228 -13.26 -10.66 9.52
C ASN A 228 -12.18 -11.27 10.42
N SER A 229 -10.92 -11.28 9.99
CA SER A 229 -9.79 -11.77 10.81
C SER A 229 -9.52 -10.84 12.00
N ASP A 230 -9.62 -9.52 11.80
CA ASP A 230 -9.52 -8.53 12.88
C ASP A 230 -10.77 -8.52 13.79
N ALA A 231 -11.96 -8.74 13.23
CA ALA A 231 -13.20 -8.80 14.00
C ALA A 231 -13.26 -10.03 14.95
N ALA A 232 -12.65 -11.15 14.53
CA ALA A 232 -12.56 -12.37 15.33
C ALA A 232 -11.59 -12.23 16.52
N GLU A 233 -10.52 -11.43 16.40
CA GLU A 233 -9.65 -11.07 17.53
C GLU A 233 -10.31 -10.01 18.45
N ALA A 234 -11.17 -9.15 17.91
CA ALA A 234 -11.85 -8.10 18.68
C ALA A 234 -13.11 -8.57 19.45
N GLY A 235 -13.54 -9.84 19.30
CA GLY A 235 -14.71 -10.38 19.98
C GLY A 235 -16.03 -9.66 19.63
N LEU A 236 -16.09 -9.02 18.46
CA LEU A 236 -17.30 -8.32 18.03
C LEU A 236 -18.29 -9.30 17.39
N PRO A 237 -19.60 -9.18 17.68
CA PRO A 237 -20.59 -10.08 17.14
C PRO A 237 -20.66 -9.95 15.62
N SER A 238 -20.65 -11.11 14.94
CA SER A 238 -20.83 -11.22 13.50
C SER A 238 -22.13 -10.49 13.11
N PRO A 239 -22.12 -9.61 12.09
CA PRO A 239 -23.37 -9.06 11.59
C PRO A 239 -24.16 -10.22 10.99
N GLY A 240 -25.30 -10.52 11.62
CA GLY A 240 -26.24 -11.53 11.15
C GLY A 240 -26.77 -11.22 9.74
N PRO A 241 -27.48 -12.19 9.14
CA PRO A 241 -27.78 -12.27 7.70
C PRO A 241 -28.51 -11.05 7.13
#